data_AF-A0A3C0TM67-F1
#
_entry.id   AF-A0A3C0TM67-F1
#
_cell.length_a   1.000
_cell.length_b   1.000
_cell.length_c   1.000
_cell.angle_alpha   90.00
_cell.angle_beta   90.00
_cell.angle_gamma   90.00
#
_symmetry.space_group_name_H-M   'P 1'
#
loop_
_entity.id
_entity.type
_entity.pdbx_description
1 polymer ?
#
loop_
_entity_poly.entity_id
_entity_poly.type
_entity_poly.pdbx_seq_one_letter_code
_entity_poly.pdbx_strand_id
1 'polypeptide(L)'
;MTELSERTRDKITTLFPASEREEVGDLLKIECGANLPFCENNDQYQMERIRFAVLKLSEGAMDKLVQAIELAQIDWRDVLVASGFGENVEAHNKWNP
;
A
#
# COMPACT_ATOMS: atom_id res chain seq x y z
N MET A 1 10.68 9.84 -1.64
CA MET A 1 9.38 9.69 -2.31
C MET A 1 9.53 8.64 -3.38
N THR A 2 8.66 7.62 -3.40
CA THR A 2 8.68 6.55 -4.41
C THR A 2 7.40 6.65 -5.23
N GLU A 3 7.51 6.79 -6.55
CA GLU A 3 6.37 6.89 -7.45
C GLU A 3 5.38 5.73 -7.32
N LEU A 4 4.14 5.93 -7.76
CA LEU A 4 3.15 4.86 -7.84
C LEU A 4 3.23 4.17 -9.20
N SER A 5 2.96 2.86 -9.23
CA SER A 5 2.68 2.15 -10.46
C SER A 5 1.26 2.46 -10.97
N GLU A 6 0.97 2.16 -12.24
CA GLU A 6 -0.38 2.25 -12.79
C GLU A 6 -1.35 1.33 -12.02
N ARG A 7 -0.95 0.10 -11.71
CA ARG A 7 -1.75 -0.85 -10.92
C ARG A 7 -2.11 -0.32 -9.53
N THR A 8 -1.21 0.43 -8.91
CA THR A 8 -1.50 1.08 -7.63
C THR A 8 -2.56 2.17 -7.80
N ARG A 9 -2.46 3.01 -8.84
CA ARG A 9 -3.45 4.05 -9.15
C ARG A 9 -4.82 3.48 -9.47
N ASP A 10 -4.89 2.36 -10.20
CA ASP A 10 -6.15 1.68 -10.52
C ASP A 10 -6.85 1.21 -9.24
N LYS A 11 -6.10 0.62 -8.30
CA LYS A 11 -6.66 0.17 -7.02
C LYS A 11 -7.15 1.32 -6.16
N ILE A 12 -6.42 2.43 -6.10
CA ILE A 12 -6.88 3.65 -5.43
C ILE A 12 -8.19 4.14 -6.05
N THR A 13 -8.29 4.12 -7.38
CA THR A 13 -9.47 4.55 -8.12
C THR A 13 -10.70 3.68 -7.81
N THR A 14 -10.50 2.37 -7.67
CA THR A 14 -11.57 1.42 -7.30
C THR A 14 -12.00 1.57 -5.84
N LEU A 15 -11.06 1.76 -4.92
CA LEU A 15 -11.33 1.74 -3.47
C LEU A 15 -11.85 3.06 -2.91
N PHE A 16 -11.38 4.19 -3.45
CA PHE A 16 -11.60 5.51 -2.84
C PHE A 16 -12.40 6.45 -3.73
N PRO A 17 -13.24 7.33 -3.13
CA PRO A 17 -13.95 8.36 -3.87
C PRO A 17 -12.97 9.36 -4.48
N ALA A 18 -13.36 9.99 -5.60
CA ALA A 18 -12.49 10.91 -6.35
C ALA A 18 -11.88 12.03 -5.50
N SER A 19 -12.58 12.48 -4.45
CA SER A 19 -12.12 13.51 -3.52
C SER A 19 -10.90 13.10 -2.67
N GLU A 20 -10.65 11.80 -2.49
CA GLU A 20 -9.60 11.29 -1.59
C GLU A 20 -8.40 10.71 -2.35
N ARG A 21 -8.54 10.41 -3.65
CA ARG A 21 -7.54 9.64 -4.42
C ARG A 21 -6.16 10.28 -4.47
N GLU A 22 -6.11 11.61 -4.57
CA GLU A 22 -4.85 12.36 -4.58
C GLU A 22 -4.13 12.22 -3.24
N GLU A 23 -4.83 12.44 -2.14
CA GLU A 23 -4.30 12.32 -0.78
C GLU A 23 -3.85 10.89 -0.46
N VAL A 24 -4.65 9.88 -0.82
CA VAL A 24 -4.24 8.47 -0.70
C VAL A 24 -2.96 8.21 -1.50
N GLY A 25 -2.86 8.75 -2.71
CA GLY A 25 -1.68 8.61 -3.54
C GLY A 25 -0.45 9.26 -2.92
N ASP A 26 -0.59 10.43 -2.32
CA ASP A 26 0.49 11.14 -1.63
C ASP A 26 0.96 10.38 -0.39
N LEU A 27 0.03 9.91 0.44
CA LEU A 27 0.35 9.05 1.59
C LEU A 27 1.14 7.80 1.17
N LEU A 28 0.72 7.12 0.10
CA LEU A 28 1.46 5.94 -0.39
C LEU A 28 2.85 6.28 -0.97
N LYS A 29 3.03 7.44 -1.57
CA LYS A 29 4.33 7.88 -2.12
C LYS A 29 5.32 8.32 -1.03
N ILE A 30 4.82 8.99 0.00
CA ILE A 30 5.61 9.67 1.03
C ILE A 30 5.77 8.79 2.27
N GLU A 31 4.68 8.22 2.76
CA GLU A 31 4.61 7.53 4.04
C GLU A 31 4.64 5.99 3.94
N CYS A 32 4.43 5.44 2.75
CA CYS A 32 4.49 4.00 2.45
C CYS A 32 5.38 3.69 1.23
N GLY A 33 6.58 4.29 1.24
CA GLY A 33 7.56 4.23 0.16
C GLY A 33 8.96 3.87 0.66
N ALA A 34 9.97 4.59 0.18
CA ALA A 34 11.36 4.44 0.60
C ALA A 34 11.63 4.74 2.10
N ASN A 35 10.64 5.25 2.84
CA ASN A 35 10.73 5.49 4.29
C ASN A 35 10.44 4.22 5.12
N LEU A 36 9.95 3.13 4.51
CA LEU A 36 9.75 1.87 5.22
C LEU A 36 11.09 1.15 5.47
N PRO A 37 11.23 0.41 6.58
CA PRO A 37 12.44 -0.34 6.89
C PRO A 37 12.87 -1.28 5.74
N PHE A 38 14.12 -1.20 5.29
CA PHE A 38 14.70 -2.04 4.24
C PHE A 38 14.09 -1.85 2.83
N CYS A 39 13.42 -0.72 2.58
CA CYS A 39 12.78 -0.41 1.30
C CYS A 39 13.41 0.81 0.59
N GLU A 40 14.57 1.28 1.02
CA GLU A 40 15.18 2.56 0.61
C GLU A 40 15.46 2.64 -0.89
N ASN A 41 15.74 1.49 -1.52
CA ASN A 41 16.07 1.37 -2.94
C ASN A 41 14.95 0.72 -3.77
N ASN A 42 13.77 0.48 -3.18
CA ASN A 42 12.67 -0.16 -3.89
C ASN A 42 11.99 0.84 -4.83
N ASP A 43 11.76 0.40 -6.06
CA ASP A 43 10.97 1.14 -7.04
C ASP A 43 9.45 0.98 -6.82
N GLN A 44 8.67 1.65 -7.67
CA GLN A 44 7.22 1.62 -7.63
C GLN A 44 6.59 0.22 -7.76
N TYR A 45 7.26 -0.72 -8.44
CA TYR A 45 6.79 -2.09 -8.67
C TYR A 45 7.14 -2.99 -7.48
N GLN A 46 8.35 -2.84 -6.95
CA GLN A 46 8.80 -3.57 -5.76
C GLN A 46 7.99 -3.20 -4.51
N MET A 47 7.46 -1.97 -4.46
CA MET A 47 6.57 -1.52 -3.37
C MET A 47 5.13 -2.03 -3.47
N GLU A 48 4.70 -2.62 -4.60
CA GLU A 48 3.29 -3.00 -4.81
C GLU A 48 2.77 -3.98 -3.76
N ARG A 49 3.57 -4.97 -3.35
CA ARG A 49 3.13 -5.96 -2.36
C ARG A 49 2.74 -5.32 -1.03
N ILE A 50 3.54 -4.36 -0.54
CA ILE A 50 3.29 -3.66 0.71
C ILE A 50 2.13 -2.65 0.54
N ARG A 51 2.15 -1.85 -0.53
CA ARG A 51 1.11 -0.85 -0.79
C ARG A 51 -0.26 -1.49 -1.01
N PHE A 52 -0.31 -2.63 -1.68
CA PHE A 52 -1.56 -3.38 -1.86
C PHE A 52 -2.04 -3.98 -0.54
N ALA A 53 -1.13 -4.41 0.34
CA ALA A 53 -1.50 -4.87 1.67
C ALA A 53 -2.17 -3.74 2.48
N VAL A 54 -1.55 -2.55 2.48
CA VAL A 54 -2.10 -1.34 3.11
C VAL A 54 -3.47 -0.96 2.51
N LEU A 55 -3.58 -0.93 1.18
CA LEU A 55 -4.86 -0.65 0.50
C LEU A 55 -5.94 -1.71 0.78
N LYS A 56 -5.55 -2.98 0.97
CA LYS A 56 -6.49 -4.05 1.28
C LYS A 56 -7.02 -3.92 2.71
N LEU A 57 -6.14 -3.59 3.67
CA LEU A 57 -6.53 -3.38 5.06
C LEU A 57 -7.31 -2.09 5.27
N SER A 58 -7.13 -1.09 4.40
CA SER A 58 -7.90 0.15 4.48
C SER A 58 -9.38 -0.03 4.18
N GLU A 59 -9.74 -1.05 3.40
CA GLU A 59 -11.12 -1.27 2.92
C GLU A 59 -11.75 -0.02 2.27
N GLY A 60 -10.93 0.86 1.67
CA GLY A 60 -11.37 2.12 1.09
C GLY A 60 -11.68 3.25 2.09
N ALA A 61 -11.31 3.09 3.36
CA ALA A 61 -11.49 4.11 4.40
C ALA A 61 -10.15 4.79 4.76
N MET A 62 -10.15 6.12 4.82
CA MET A 62 -8.94 6.93 5.05
C MET A 62 -8.32 6.69 6.43
N ASP A 63 -9.13 6.55 7.48
CA ASP A 63 -8.67 6.28 8.84
C ASP A 63 -7.95 4.93 8.95
N LYS A 64 -8.49 3.89 8.28
CA LYS A 64 -7.86 2.57 8.22
C LYS A 64 -6.61 2.57 7.34
N LEU A 65 -6.58 3.38 6.28
CA LEU A 65 -5.37 3.55 5.45
C LEU A 65 -4.22 4.08 6.30
N VAL A 66 -4.46 5.17 7.05
CA VAL A 66 -3.45 5.78 7.93
C VAL A 66 -2.96 4.77 8.97
N GLN A 67 -3.87 4.06 9.65
CA GLN A 67 -3.49 3.01 10.62
C GLN A 67 -2.64 1.90 10.00
N ALA A 68 -2.97 1.45 8.78
CA ALA A 68 -2.20 0.43 8.09
C ALA A 68 -0.80 0.94 7.65
N ILE A 69 -0.67 2.21 7.30
CA ILE A 69 0.61 2.85 6.99
C ILE A 69 1.47 2.95 8.26
N GLU A 70 0.91 3.40 9.38
CA GLU A 70 1.63 3.46 10.67
C GLU A 70 2.15 2.08 11.08
N LEU A 71 1.35 1.02 10.90
CA LEU A 71 1.80 -0.35 11.12
C LEU A 71 2.94 -0.74 10.16
N ALA A 72 2.86 -0.36 8.89
CA ALA A 72 3.92 -0.64 7.91
C ALA A 72 5.26 0.02 8.27
N GLN A 73 5.21 1.21 8.86
CA GLN A 73 6.40 1.94 9.31
C GLN A 73 7.06 1.27 10.52
N ILE A 74 6.30 0.59 11.37
CA ILE A 74 6.83 -0.23 12.47
C ILE A 74 7.42 -1.54 11.92
N ASP A 75 6.58 -2.33 11.23
CA ASP A 75 6.99 -3.56 10.55
C ASP A 75 6.03 -3.88 9.39
N TRP A 76 6.46 -3.64 8.16
CA TRP A 76 5.67 -3.95 6.98
C TRP A 76 5.36 -5.44 6.82
N ARG A 77 6.12 -6.34 7.46
CA ARG A 77 5.82 -7.78 7.42
C ARG A 77 4.52 -8.11 8.14
N ASP A 78 4.19 -7.38 9.20
CA ASP A 78 2.92 -7.56 9.92
C ASP A 78 1.73 -7.17 9.03
N VAL A 79 1.87 -6.10 8.24
CA VAL A 79 0.87 -5.70 7.25
C VAL A 79 0.69 -6.77 6.18
N LEU A 80 1.77 -7.42 5.74
CA LEU A 80 1.67 -8.53 4.79
C LEU A 80 0.93 -9.72 5.41
N VAL A 81 1.22 -10.09 6.65
CA VAL A 81 0.51 -11.19 7.32
C VAL A 81 -0.97 -10.84 7.49
N ALA A 82 -1.29 -9.67 8.04
CA ALA A 82 -2.64 -9.21 8.28
C ALA A 82 -3.49 -9.12 7.00
N SER A 83 -2.90 -8.68 5.89
CA SER A 83 -3.58 -8.63 4.59
C SER A 83 -3.68 -9.99 3.89
N GLY A 84 -3.08 -11.05 4.42
CA GLY A 84 -3.00 -12.37 3.78
C GLY A 84 -2.00 -12.44 2.62
N PHE A 85 -1.08 -11.49 2.52
CA PHE A 85 0.03 -11.49 1.54
C PHE A 85 1.34 -12.02 2.11
N GLY A 86 1.40 -12.47 3.37
CA GLY A 86 2.61 -12.93 4.04
C GLY A 86 3.17 -14.26 3.51
N GLU A 87 2.29 -15.24 3.26
CA GLU A 87 2.70 -16.63 2.94
C GLU A 87 3.06 -16.85 1.46
N ASN A 88 2.60 -15.98 0.57
CA ASN A 88 2.86 -16.08 -0.86
C ASN A 88 3.23 -14.71 -1.44
N VAL A 89 4.45 -14.60 -1.95
CA VAL A 89 5.01 -13.37 -2.53
C VAL A 89 4.19 -12.84 -3.70
N GLU A 90 3.46 -13.71 -4.41
CA GLU A 90 2.61 -13.39 -5.56
C GLU A 90 1.14 -13.15 -5.19
N ALA A 91 0.74 -13.29 -3.92
CA ALA A 91 -0.67 -13.19 -3.53
C ALA A 91 -1.29 -11.83 -3.90
N HIS A 92 -0.50 -10.76 -3.76
CA HIS A 92 -0.89 -9.40 -4.10
C HIS A 92 -1.23 -9.24 -5.59
N ASN A 93 -0.64 -10.06 -6.47
CA ASN A 93 -0.91 -10.02 -7.91
C ASN A 93 -2.29 -10.54 -8.29
N LYS A 94 -2.88 -11.38 -7.44
CA LYS A 94 -4.22 -11.97 -7.65
C LYS A 94 -5.33 -11.18 -6.97
N TRP A 95 -4.99 -10.20 -6.15
CA TRP A 95 -5.98 -9.40 -5.45
C TRP A 95 -6.54 -8.30 -6.36
N ASN A 96 -7.86 -8.21 -6.44
CA ASN A 96 -8.60 -7.13 -7.08
C ASN A 96 -9.66 -6.62 -6.08
N PRO A 97 -9.61 -5.34 -5.66
CA PRO A 97 -10.61 -4.75 -4.77
C PRO A 97 -11.97 -4.56 -5.45
#